data_AF-X6FRL0-F1
#
_entry.id   AF-X6FRL0-F1
#
_cell.length_a   1.000
_cell.length_b   1.000
_cell.length_c   1.000
_cell.angle_alpha   90.00
_cell.angle_beta   90.00
_cell.angle_gamma   90.00
#
_symmetry.space_group_name_H-M   'P 1'
#
loop_
_entity.id
_entity.type
_entity.pdbx_description
1 polymer ?
#
loop_
_entity_poly.entity_id
_entity_poly.type
_entity_poly.pdbx_seq_one_letter_code
_entity_poly.pdbx_strand_id
1 'polypeptide(L)'
;MRLIVLAAALSIAAPATALAGPASNAVKFFYMPEVKFEADAKYRDRFTEPVTKLFDLNDQAQKNKPDEVPCIDFAPGLDAQDFDEKTVAKTLKLSEAVDGDSANVTVTFNLFPEGDESKREMVWSLKKVDGQWKVADITSKTSGWTLSALECLAGQTPE
;
A
#
# COMPACT_ATOMS: atom_id res chain seq x y z
N MET A 1 3.80 -63.98 -3.39
CA MET A 1 2.93 -62.80 -3.48
C MET A 1 3.60 -61.68 -2.68
N ARG A 2 4.22 -60.69 -3.33
CA ARG A 2 4.94 -59.59 -2.67
C ARG A 2 4.00 -58.38 -2.58
N LEU A 3 3.60 -57.99 -1.37
CA LEU A 3 2.88 -56.74 -1.14
C LEU A 3 3.89 -55.58 -1.19
N ILE A 4 3.73 -54.71 -2.18
CA ILE A 4 4.41 -53.41 -2.24
C ILE A 4 3.52 -52.42 -1.52
N VAL A 5 3.95 -51.98 -0.33
CA VAL A 5 3.27 -50.92 0.42
C VAL A 5 3.80 -49.58 -0.11
N LEU A 6 2.97 -48.83 -0.84
CA LEU A 6 3.24 -47.43 -1.18
C LEU A 6 3.02 -46.58 0.07
N ALA A 7 4.09 -46.00 0.60
CA ALA A 7 4.00 -44.95 1.61
C ALA A 7 3.76 -43.60 0.89
N ALA A 8 2.54 -43.08 0.99
CA ALA A 8 2.22 -41.72 0.56
C ALA A 8 2.77 -40.72 1.59
N ALA A 9 3.81 -39.97 1.21
CA ALA A 9 4.31 -38.86 2.01
C ALA A 9 3.36 -37.66 1.84
N LEU A 10 2.52 -37.41 2.84
CA LEU A 10 1.73 -36.20 2.96
C LEU A 10 2.67 -35.05 3.42
N SER A 11 3.10 -34.20 2.50
CA SER A 11 3.78 -32.94 2.85
C SER A 11 2.79 -31.99 3.53
N ILE A 12 2.92 -31.80 4.83
CA ILE A 12 2.21 -30.78 5.59
C ILE A 12 2.91 -29.45 5.29
N ALA A 13 2.38 -28.66 4.36
CA ALA A 13 2.80 -27.28 4.18
C ALA A 13 2.33 -26.48 5.40
N ALA A 14 3.25 -26.16 6.32
CA ALA A 14 2.95 -25.26 7.42
C ALA A 14 2.71 -23.83 6.87
N PRO A 15 1.68 -23.10 7.32
CA PRO A 15 1.48 -21.73 6.91
C PRO A 15 2.68 -20.89 7.34
N ALA A 16 3.31 -20.19 6.39
CA ALA A 16 4.38 -19.26 6.69
C ALA A 16 3.85 -18.16 7.61
N THR A 17 4.45 -18.02 8.79
CA THR A 17 4.17 -16.90 9.68
C THR A 17 4.62 -15.61 8.99
N ALA A 18 3.66 -14.78 8.60
CA ALA A 18 3.88 -13.46 8.00
C ALA A 18 4.65 -12.56 8.97
N LEU A 19 5.95 -12.35 8.71
CA LEU A 19 6.84 -11.47 9.48
C LEU A 19 7.36 -10.37 8.54
N ALA A 20 7.51 -9.15 9.06
CA ALA A 20 8.03 -8.03 8.27
C ALA A 20 9.42 -8.34 7.67
N GLY A 21 9.55 -8.17 6.36
CA GLY A 21 10.73 -8.47 5.55
C GLY A 21 10.97 -7.41 4.46
N PRO A 22 11.65 -7.77 3.35
CA PRO A 22 12.03 -6.80 2.32
C PRO A 22 10.85 -6.06 1.67
N ALA A 23 9.68 -6.70 1.52
CA ALA A 23 8.49 -6.04 0.98
C ALA A 23 7.95 -4.99 1.97
N SER A 24 7.89 -5.34 3.25
CA SER A 24 7.52 -4.43 4.34
C SER A 24 8.45 -3.24 4.44
N ASN A 25 9.75 -3.40 4.14
CA ASN A 25 10.69 -2.27 4.12
C ASN A 25 10.36 -1.23 3.04
N ALA A 26 9.89 -1.67 1.87
CA ALA A 26 9.46 -0.77 0.79
C ALA A 26 8.25 0.07 1.23
N VAL A 27 7.33 -0.51 2.00
CA VAL A 27 6.15 0.17 2.55
C VAL A 27 6.50 1.05 3.75
N LYS A 28 7.31 0.54 4.69
CA LYS A 28 7.74 1.26 5.90
C LYS A 28 8.42 2.59 5.57
N PHE A 29 9.07 2.70 4.42
CA PHE A 29 9.62 3.94 3.90
C PHE A 29 8.62 5.12 3.94
N PHE A 30 7.34 4.88 3.65
CA PHE A 30 6.31 5.93 3.63
C PHE A 30 5.85 6.37 5.03
N TYR A 31 6.12 5.56 6.05
CA TYR A 31 5.73 5.85 7.43
C TYR A 31 6.89 6.35 8.30
N MET A 32 8.14 6.07 7.93
CA MET A 32 9.33 6.29 8.77
C MET A 32 10.54 6.82 7.98
N PRO A 33 11.44 7.63 8.59
CA PRO A 33 11.37 8.18 9.95
C PRO A 33 10.27 9.24 10.14
N GLU A 34 9.81 9.81 9.03
CA GLU A 34 8.71 10.77 8.91
C GLU A 34 7.72 10.24 7.86
N VAL A 35 6.45 10.62 7.99
CA VAL A 35 5.43 10.27 7.01
C VAL A 35 5.71 10.98 5.69
N LYS A 36 5.59 10.26 4.58
CA LYS A 36 5.83 10.77 3.22
C LYS A 36 4.56 10.68 2.41
N PHE A 37 4.24 11.74 1.69
CA PHE A 37 3.10 11.77 0.80
C PHE A 37 3.36 10.94 -0.45
N GLU A 38 2.57 9.89 -0.66
CA GLU A 38 2.76 8.90 -1.72
C GLU A 38 2.68 9.50 -3.13
N ALA A 39 1.79 10.49 -3.30
CA ALA A 39 1.59 11.15 -4.59
C ALA A 39 2.63 12.24 -4.89
N ASP A 40 3.68 12.41 -4.09
CA ASP A 40 4.79 13.31 -4.43
C ASP A 40 5.63 12.77 -5.61
N ALA A 41 5.94 13.62 -6.58
CA ALA A 41 6.62 13.27 -7.82
C ALA A 41 8.00 12.62 -7.62
N LYS A 42 8.69 12.93 -6.51
CA LYS A 42 10.00 12.31 -6.20
C LYS A 42 9.91 10.81 -5.86
N TYR A 43 8.72 10.27 -5.63
CA TYR A 43 8.51 8.86 -5.26
C TYR A 43 7.96 8.00 -6.39
N ARG A 44 7.79 8.55 -7.61
CA ARG A 44 7.19 7.84 -8.75
C ARG A 44 7.90 6.52 -9.08
N ASP A 45 9.21 6.46 -8.88
CA ASP A 45 10.02 5.25 -9.13
C ASP A 45 9.70 4.09 -8.18
N ARG A 46 9.03 4.35 -7.05
CA ARG A 46 8.60 3.35 -6.06
C ARG A 46 7.26 2.69 -6.40
N PHE A 47 6.54 3.20 -7.40
CA PHE A 47 5.24 2.70 -7.80
C PHE A 47 5.27 2.04 -9.18
N THR A 48 4.22 1.28 -9.49
CA THR A 48 3.92 0.81 -10.84
C THR A 48 2.57 1.34 -11.30
N GLU A 49 2.25 1.13 -12.57
CA GLU A 49 0.86 1.22 -13.02
C GLU A 49 -0.02 0.19 -12.28
N PRO A 50 -1.32 0.49 -12.04
CA PRO A 50 -2.05 1.69 -12.48
C PRO A 50 -1.85 2.96 -11.64
N VAL A 51 -1.22 2.89 -10.46
CA VAL A 51 -1.10 4.02 -9.53
C VAL A 51 -0.32 5.21 -10.12
N THR A 52 0.78 4.97 -10.84
CA THR A 52 1.54 6.06 -11.47
C THR A 52 0.69 6.87 -12.46
N LYS A 53 -0.21 6.22 -13.19
CA LYS A 53 -1.14 6.90 -14.11
C LYS A 53 -2.12 7.80 -13.36
N LEU A 54 -2.64 7.36 -12.21
CA LEU A 54 -3.49 8.20 -11.36
C LEU A 54 -2.73 9.43 -10.86
N PHE A 55 -1.48 9.26 -10.44
CA PHE A 55 -0.65 10.39 -10.00
C PHE A 55 -0.43 11.39 -11.14
N ASP A 56 -0.17 10.92 -12.36
CA ASP A 56 -0.02 11.80 -13.52
C ASP A 56 -1.32 12.57 -13.84
N LEU A 57 -2.48 11.93 -13.68
CA LEU A 57 -3.79 12.60 -13.82
C LEU A 57 -4.02 13.65 -12.71
N ASN A 58 -3.64 13.33 -11.48
CA ASN A 58 -3.72 14.27 -10.35
C ASN A 58 -2.83 15.50 -10.60
N ASP A 59 -1.60 15.30 -11.05
CA ASP A 59 -0.65 16.39 -11.36
C ASP A 59 -1.16 17.26 -12.52
N GLN A 60 -1.83 16.67 -13.51
CA GLN A 60 -2.49 17.41 -14.59
C GLN A 60 -3.69 18.21 -14.10
N ALA A 61 -4.54 17.62 -13.26
CA ALA A 61 -5.69 18.31 -12.67
C ALA A 61 -5.24 19.57 -11.91
N GLN A 62 -4.21 19.45 -11.06
CA GLN A 62 -3.66 20.58 -10.30
C GLN A 62 -3.10 21.68 -11.21
N LYS A 63 -2.46 21.32 -12.33
CA LYS A 63 -1.92 22.31 -13.29
C LYS A 63 -3.02 23.00 -14.09
N ASN A 64 -4.00 22.24 -14.56
CA ASN A 64 -5.04 22.74 -15.46
C ASN A 64 -6.14 23.48 -14.71
N LYS A 65 -6.37 23.12 -13.44
CA LYS A 65 -7.44 23.62 -12.60
C LYS A 65 -6.95 23.87 -11.16
N PRO A 66 -6.04 24.85 -10.96
CA PRO A 66 -5.42 25.08 -9.66
C PRO A 66 -6.39 25.48 -8.55
N ASP A 67 -7.59 25.96 -8.90
CA ASP A 67 -8.64 26.35 -7.96
C ASP A 67 -9.59 25.19 -7.59
N GLU A 68 -9.49 24.03 -8.24
CA GLU A 68 -10.28 22.83 -7.92
C GLU A 68 -9.51 21.90 -6.96
N VAL A 69 -10.25 21.12 -6.16
CA VAL A 69 -9.67 20.12 -5.27
C VAL A 69 -8.99 19.03 -6.12
N PRO A 70 -7.72 18.66 -5.81
CA PRO A 70 -7.04 17.60 -6.52
C PRO A 70 -7.74 16.25 -6.34
N CYS A 71 -7.48 15.33 -7.26
CA CYS A 71 -8.04 13.97 -7.20
C CYS A 71 -7.56 13.19 -5.97
N ILE A 72 -6.36 13.52 -5.49
CA ILE A 72 -5.80 13.01 -4.24
C ILE A 72 -5.61 14.20 -3.30
N ASP A 73 -6.55 14.36 -2.36
CA ASP A 73 -6.60 15.43 -1.37
C ASP A 73 -6.33 14.95 0.07
N PHE A 74 -5.91 13.70 0.23
CA PHE A 74 -5.56 13.05 1.49
C PHE A 74 -4.31 12.20 1.32
N ALA A 75 -3.64 11.82 2.41
CA ALA A 75 -2.47 10.93 2.36
C ALA A 75 -2.92 9.47 2.15
N PRO A 76 -2.68 8.84 0.98
CA PRO A 76 -3.23 7.52 0.69
C PRO A 76 -2.80 6.43 1.67
N GLY A 77 -1.53 6.42 2.10
CA GLY A 77 -1.06 5.44 3.07
C GLY A 77 -1.61 5.62 4.47
N LEU A 78 -2.19 6.78 4.79
CA LEU A 78 -2.80 7.05 6.08
C LEU A 78 -4.33 6.94 6.07
N ASP A 79 -4.96 7.06 4.91
CA ASP A 79 -6.42 7.19 4.81
C ASP A 79 -6.93 8.32 5.73
N ALA A 80 -6.27 9.48 5.61
CA ALA A 80 -6.53 10.67 6.41
C ALA A 80 -5.88 11.94 5.81
N GLN A 81 -6.38 13.10 6.22
CA GLN A 81 -5.76 14.41 5.95
C GLN A 81 -4.95 14.94 7.16
N ASP A 82 -5.25 14.46 8.37
CA ASP A 82 -4.59 14.89 9.61
C ASP A 82 -4.25 13.68 10.49
N PHE A 83 -3.14 13.78 11.24
CA PHE A 83 -2.59 12.70 12.06
C PHE A 83 -1.53 13.22 13.05
N ASP A 84 -1.31 12.48 14.13
CA ASP A 84 -0.15 12.65 15.01
C ASP A 84 0.98 11.68 14.60
N GLU A 85 2.06 12.23 14.03
CA GLU A 85 3.19 11.44 13.51
C GLU A 85 3.78 10.50 14.58
N LYS A 86 3.85 10.95 15.84
CA LYS A 86 4.37 10.14 16.94
C LYS A 86 3.47 8.94 17.24
N THR A 87 2.17 9.12 17.20
CA THR A 87 1.19 8.04 17.38
C THR A 87 1.29 7.04 16.25
N VAL A 88 1.32 7.51 14.99
CA VAL A 88 1.52 6.63 13.83
C VAL A 88 2.78 5.80 14.02
N ALA A 89 3.93 6.45 14.24
CA ALA A 89 5.22 5.77 14.43
C ALA A 89 5.21 4.76 15.59
N LYS A 90 4.61 5.12 16.74
CA LYS A 90 4.56 4.27 17.94
C LYS A 90 3.67 3.04 17.77
N THR A 91 2.61 3.17 16.98
CA THR A 91 1.57 2.13 16.84
C THR A 91 1.71 1.32 15.55
N LEU A 92 2.59 1.73 14.65
CA LEU A 92 2.85 1.10 13.36
C LEU A 92 3.26 -0.37 13.50
N LYS A 93 2.47 -1.24 12.87
CA LYS A 93 2.74 -2.67 12.73
C LYS A 93 2.62 -3.05 11.26
N LEU A 94 3.59 -3.84 10.79
CA LEU A 94 3.61 -4.37 9.42
C LEU A 94 3.66 -5.89 9.47
N SER A 95 2.92 -6.53 8.58
CA SER A 95 3.06 -7.95 8.24
C SER A 95 3.03 -8.10 6.73
N GLU A 96 3.78 -9.06 6.18
CA GLU A 96 3.78 -9.34 4.74
C GLU A 96 3.42 -10.78 4.42
N ALA A 97 2.72 -10.95 3.31
CA ALA A 97 2.51 -12.22 2.62
C ALA A 97 3.16 -12.11 1.24
N VAL A 98 4.22 -12.89 1.00
CA VAL A 98 4.98 -12.87 -0.26
C VAL A 98 4.64 -14.12 -1.06
N ASP A 99 4.36 -13.94 -2.35
CA ASP A 99 4.12 -14.98 -3.33
C ASP A 99 4.91 -14.69 -4.61
N GLY A 100 6.09 -15.30 -4.72
CA GLY A 100 7.02 -15.08 -5.83
C GLY A 100 7.45 -13.62 -5.99
N ASP A 101 6.94 -12.99 -7.06
CA ASP A 101 7.19 -11.60 -7.41
C ASP A 101 6.02 -10.66 -7.07
N SER A 102 5.09 -11.14 -6.25
CA SER A 102 4.01 -10.35 -5.67
C SER A 102 4.06 -10.43 -4.14
N ALA A 103 3.60 -9.37 -3.48
CA ALA A 103 3.43 -9.38 -2.03
C ALA A 103 2.27 -8.48 -1.62
N ASN A 104 1.64 -8.80 -0.49
CA ASN A 104 0.76 -7.88 0.22
C ASN A 104 1.37 -7.56 1.56
N VAL A 105 1.49 -6.27 1.88
CA VAL A 105 1.91 -5.78 3.19
C VAL A 105 0.69 -5.17 3.87
N THR A 106 0.28 -5.77 4.97
CA THR A 106 -0.76 -5.22 5.84
C THR A 106 -0.11 -4.30 6.86
N VAL A 107 -0.61 -3.07 6.96
CA VAL A 107 -0.14 -2.05 7.88
C VAL A 107 -1.28 -1.70 8.83
N THR A 108 -1.04 -1.76 10.14
CA THR A 108 -1.98 -1.27 11.15
C THR A 108 -1.33 -0.23 12.03
N PHE A 109 -2.07 0.84 12.35
CA PHE A 109 -1.63 1.95 13.21
C PHE A 109 -2.86 2.74 13.70
N ASN A 110 -2.61 3.68 14.59
CA ASN A 110 -3.56 4.70 15.01
C ASN A 110 -3.10 6.07 14.49
N LEU A 111 -4.02 6.90 14.00
CA LEU A 111 -3.75 8.28 13.60
C LEU A 111 -3.51 9.21 14.80
N PHE A 112 -4.27 9.01 15.86
CA PHE A 112 -4.25 9.77 17.12
C PHE A 112 -4.23 8.84 18.35
N PRO A 113 -3.79 9.32 19.53
CA PRO A 113 -3.68 8.50 20.74
C PRO A 113 -4.99 7.87 21.20
N GLU A 114 -6.13 8.51 20.91
CA GLU A 114 -7.46 8.14 21.38
C GLU A 114 -8.47 8.16 20.23
N GLY A 115 -9.62 7.50 20.45
CA GLY A 115 -10.72 7.40 19.48
C GLY A 115 -10.69 6.10 18.68
N ASP A 116 -11.83 5.40 18.61
CA ASP A 116 -11.90 4.14 17.85
C ASP A 116 -11.77 4.38 16.34
N GLU A 117 -12.26 5.51 15.84
CA GLU A 117 -12.10 5.98 14.45
C GLU A 117 -10.65 6.32 14.08
N SER A 118 -9.71 6.27 15.02
CA SER A 118 -8.27 6.49 14.81
C SER A 118 -7.56 5.30 14.17
N LYS A 119 -8.10 4.08 14.37
CA LYS A 119 -7.48 2.84 13.90
C LYS A 119 -7.50 2.80 12.38
N ARG A 120 -6.38 2.38 11.79
CA ARG A 120 -6.22 2.17 10.35
C ARG A 120 -5.70 0.78 10.08
N GLU A 121 -6.28 0.15 9.07
CA GLU A 121 -5.77 -1.06 8.44
C GLU A 121 -5.65 -0.80 6.93
N MET A 122 -4.41 -0.81 6.46
CA MET A 122 -4.04 -0.55 5.08
C MET A 122 -3.42 -1.81 4.49
N VAL A 123 -3.70 -2.09 3.22
CA VAL A 123 -3.02 -3.15 2.46
C VAL A 123 -2.32 -2.51 1.29
N TRP A 124 -1.00 -2.68 1.26
CA TRP A 124 -0.15 -2.29 0.15
C TRP A 124 0.12 -3.53 -0.68
N SER A 125 -0.29 -3.51 -1.95
CA SER A 125 0.10 -4.55 -2.89
C SER A 125 1.41 -4.16 -3.54
N LEU A 126 2.32 -5.12 -3.68
CA LEU A 126 3.65 -4.90 -4.24
C LEU A 126 3.93 -5.90 -5.36
N LYS A 127 4.77 -5.46 -6.28
CA LYS A 127 5.34 -6.27 -7.35
C LYS A 127 6.85 -6.12 -7.35
N LYS A 128 7.57 -7.20 -7.60
CA LYS A 128 9.00 -7.17 -7.83
C LYS A 128 9.28 -6.78 -9.29
N VAL A 129 10.02 -5.70 -9.49
CA VAL A 129 10.45 -5.20 -10.80
C VAL A 129 11.96 -5.01 -10.74
N ASP A 130 12.70 -5.69 -11.62
CA ASP A 130 14.17 -5.69 -11.64
C ASP A 130 14.81 -5.97 -10.27
N GLY A 131 14.21 -6.90 -9.52
CA GLY A 131 14.68 -7.28 -8.18
C GLY A 131 14.26 -6.34 -7.05
N GLN A 132 13.55 -5.25 -7.34
CA GLN A 132 13.09 -4.27 -6.36
C GLN A 132 11.58 -4.36 -6.12
N TRP A 133 11.16 -4.30 -4.85
CA TRP A 133 9.74 -4.22 -4.52
C TRP A 133 9.21 -2.81 -4.80
N LYS A 134 8.21 -2.72 -5.68
CA LYS A 134 7.48 -1.50 -6.00
C LYS A 134 6.02 -1.66 -5.60
N VAL A 135 5.39 -0.56 -5.20
CA VAL A 135 3.99 -0.51 -4.79
C VAL A 135 3.12 -0.52 -6.05
N ALA A 136 2.30 -1.56 -6.18
CA ALA A 136 1.34 -1.69 -7.26
C ALA A 136 0.02 -0.98 -6.94
N ASP A 137 -0.41 -1.01 -5.67
CA ASP A 137 -1.63 -0.35 -5.21
C ASP A 137 -1.68 -0.19 -3.68
N ILE A 138 -2.54 0.71 -3.20
CA ILE A 138 -2.81 0.94 -1.78
C ILE A 138 -4.32 0.81 -1.56
N THR A 139 -4.72 0.03 -0.57
CA THR A 139 -6.14 -0.19 -0.22
C THR A 139 -6.36 0.11 1.24
N SER A 140 -7.34 0.96 1.56
CA SER A 140 -7.85 1.09 2.92
C SER A 140 -8.87 -0.02 3.19
N LYS A 141 -8.55 -0.90 4.13
CA LYS A 141 -9.53 -1.88 4.66
C LYS A 141 -10.52 -1.20 5.58
N THR A 142 -10.10 -0.13 6.26
CA THR A 142 -10.93 0.68 7.16
C THR A 142 -12.05 1.39 6.41
N SER A 143 -11.73 2.08 5.31
CA SER A 143 -12.68 2.93 4.58
C SER A 143 -13.16 2.33 3.26
N GLY A 144 -12.64 1.16 2.86
CA GLY A 144 -13.17 0.37 1.75
C GLY A 144 -12.86 0.94 0.36
N TRP A 145 -11.73 1.63 0.18
CA TRP A 145 -11.31 2.17 -1.11
C TRP A 145 -9.93 1.63 -1.52
N THR A 146 -9.65 1.66 -2.83
CA THR A 146 -8.36 1.30 -3.44
C THR A 146 -7.86 2.47 -4.27
N LEU A 147 -6.59 2.84 -4.14
CA LEU A 147 -6.01 4.07 -4.69
C LEU A 147 -6.22 4.13 -6.21
N SER A 148 -5.87 3.07 -6.92
CA SER A 148 -6.01 3.05 -8.39
C SER A 148 -7.45 3.13 -8.90
N ALA A 149 -8.43 2.87 -8.05
CA ALA A 149 -9.86 2.96 -8.38
C ALA A 149 -10.43 4.36 -8.15
N LEU A 150 -9.65 5.30 -7.59
CA LEU A 150 -10.09 6.68 -7.46
C LEU A 150 -10.24 7.32 -8.84
N GLU A 151 -11.42 7.88 -9.10
CA GLU A 151 -11.69 8.59 -10.34
C GLU A 151 -11.07 9.98 -10.32
N CYS A 152 -10.18 10.26 -11.26
CA CYS A 152 -9.63 11.60 -11.46
C CYS A 152 -10.25 12.25 -12.70
N LEU A 153 -11.46 12.80 -12.54
CA LEU A 153 -12.21 13.41 -13.63
C LEU A 153 -11.58 14.72 -14.12
N ALA A 154 -11.00 15.51 -13.22
CA ALA A 154 -10.38 16.80 -13.55
C ALA A 154 -9.06 16.67 -14.34
N GLY A 155 -8.40 15.51 -14.32
CA GLY A 155 -7.17 15.23 -15.05
C GLY A 155 -7.38 14.70 -16.47
N GLN A 156 -8.62 14.39 -16.85
CA GLN A 156 -8.95 13.88 -18.18
C GLN A 156 -9.16 15.06 -19.13
N THR A 157 -8.41 15.11 -20.23
CA THR A 157 -8.68 16.07 -21.31
C THR A 157 -9.91 15.58 -22.07
N PRO A 158 -10.92 16.42 -22.35
CA PRO A 158 -12.01 16.03 -23.23
C PRO A 158 -11.42 15.66 -24.61
N GLU A 159 -11.78 14.50 -25.14
CA GLU A 159 -11.48 14.12 -26.53
C GLU A 159 -12.11 15.09 -27.53
#